data_AF-A0A235BWG2-F1
#
_entry.id   AF-A0A235BWG2-F1
#
_cell.length_a   1.000
_cell.length_b   1.000
_cell.length_c   1.000
_cell.angle_alpha   90.00
_cell.angle_beta   90.00
_cell.angle_gamma   90.00
#
_symmetry.space_group_name_H-M   'P 1'
#
loop_
_entity.id
_entity.type
_entity.pdbx_description
1 polymer ?
#
loop_
_entity_poly.entity_id
_entity_poly.type
_entity_poly.pdbx_seq_one_letter_code
_entity_poly.pdbx_strand_id
1 'polypeptide(L)'
;MAKHKKSRPSKSKFQISGTFLWITVGVVVIVVLFMLARILSTSTMDVAPIPILATADPDLISLTRMLGDVELDTAATPTRLAEVGPMIAERNWNGALGILRKKLKHAPAGSAGLIHAYIGYCYNQSTRPDWALKEFRKALETTDSNPAELNTRMAFYAAYLFQSHGYADSAEAYYIKARHMIPDSANTLLPQLLNNLGLAHEALADTGRAIEYYLAASRYIDTTEHTRPARTLRDNIRRLNR
;
A
#
# COMPACT_ATOMS: atom_id res chain seq x y z
N MET A 1 57.58 -52.36 53.77
CA MET A 1 57.49 -50.92 53.41
C MET A 1 57.26 -50.79 51.91
N ALA A 2 56.06 -50.35 51.54
CA ALA A 2 55.63 -50.17 50.16
C ALA A 2 56.26 -48.93 49.50
N LYS A 3 56.56 -48.98 48.20
CA LYS A 3 56.75 -47.78 47.38
C LYS A 3 55.87 -47.86 46.12
N HIS A 4 54.91 -46.94 46.10
CA HIS A 4 53.91 -46.70 45.09
C HIS A 4 54.48 -46.53 43.68
N LYS A 5 53.92 -47.27 42.72
CA LYS A 5 54.07 -47.02 41.28
C LYS A 5 53.07 -45.91 40.90
N LYS A 6 53.56 -44.71 40.58
CA LYS A 6 52.74 -43.58 40.07
C LYS A 6 52.12 -43.97 38.72
N SER A 7 50.79 -44.02 38.63
CA SER A 7 50.06 -44.11 37.37
C SER A 7 50.08 -42.74 36.66
N ARG A 8 50.36 -42.75 35.35
CA ARG A 8 50.23 -41.55 34.49
C ARG A 8 48.74 -41.32 34.18
N PRO A 9 48.25 -40.07 34.14
CA PRO A 9 46.88 -39.80 33.75
C PRO A 9 46.69 -40.07 32.24
N SER A 10 45.68 -40.87 31.92
CA SER A 10 45.19 -41.10 30.57
C SER A 10 44.57 -39.82 30.03
N LYS A 11 45.11 -39.28 28.92
CA LYS A 11 44.48 -38.17 28.20
C LYS A 11 43.25 -38.73 27.48
N SER A 12 42.07 -38.42 28.01
CA SER A 12 40.79 -38.65 27.33
C SER A 12 40.82 -37.93 25.97
N LYS A 13 40.94 -38.70 24.88
CA LYS A 13 40.75 -38.19 23.53
C LYS A 13 39.25 -38.04 23.34
N PHE A 14 38.76 -36.81 23.37
CA PHE A 14 37.38 -36.47 23.03
C PHE A 14 37.17 -36.80 21.55
N GLN A 15 36.72 -38.02 21.25
CA GLN A 15 36.30 -38.42 19.91
C GLN A 15 34.87 -37.95 19.72
N ILE A 16 34.71 -36.83 19.01
CA ILE A 16 33.42 -36.41 18.48
C ILE A 16 33.03 -37.48 17.45
N SER A 17 32.00 -38.28 17.76
CA SER A 17 31.49 -39.26 16.80
C SER A 17 31.02 -38.53 15.55
N GLY A 18 31.25 -39.11 14.36
CA GLY A 18 30.89 -38.49 13.09
C GLY A 18 29.41 -38.06 13.04
N THR A 19 28.52 -38.78 13.74
CA THR A 19 27.11 -38.42 13.89
C THR A 19 26.89 -37.09 14.60
N PHE A 20 27.66 -36.77 15.65
CA PHE A 20 27.56 -35.49 16.36
C PHE A 20 28.08 -34.32 15.50
N LEU A 21 29.10 -34.57 14.67
CA LEU A 21 29.59 -33.60 13.70
C LEU A 21 28.54 -33.32 12.62
N TRP A 22 27.86 -34.35 12.09
CA TRP A 22 26.79 -34.17 11.10
C TRP A 22 25.57 -33.45 11.66
N ILE A 23 25.19 -33.72 12.92
CA ILE A 23 24.09 -33.01 13.58
C ILE A 23 24.44 -31.52 13.77
N THR A 24 25.65 -31.22 14.25
CA THR A 24 26.08 -29.83 14.47
C THR A 24 26.19 -29.05 13.16
N VAL A 25 26.76 -29.65 12.10
CA VAL A 25 26.81 -29.05 10.77
C VAL A 25 25.40 -28.82 10.21
N GLY A 26 24.49 -29.80 10.36
CA GLY A 26 23.10 -29.67 9.92
C GLY A 26 22.36 -28.52 10.60
N VAL A 27 22.52 -28.36 11.92
CA VAL A 27 21.91 -27.25 12.68
C VAL A 27 22.49 -25.90 12.25
N VAL A 28 23.80 -25.80 12.03
CA VAL A 28 24.43 -24.55 11.56
C VAL A 28 23.92 -24.17 10.18
N VAL A 29 23.80 -25.13 9.25
CA VAL A 29 23.25 -24.87 7.91
C VAL A 29 21.81 -24.39 8.00
N ILE A 30 20.97 -25.01 8.83
CA ILE A 30 19.57 -24.58 9.02
C ILE A 30 19.50 -23.17 9.62
N VAL A 31 20.33 -22.85 10.61
CA VAL A 31 20.37 -21.50 11.21
C VAL A 31 20.85 -20.46 10.21
N VAL A 32 21.86 -20.78 9.38
CA VAL A 32 22.34 -19.89 8.32
C VAL A 32 21.28 -19.71 7.25
N LEU A 33 20.60 -20.77 6.81
CA LEU A 33 19.48 -20.67 5.88
C LEU A 33 18.31 -19.87 6.47
N PHE A 34 18.02 -20.05 7.76
CA PHE A 34 16.98 -19.28 8.45
C PHE A 34 17.38 -17.81 8.59
N MET A 35 18.65 -17.50 8.90
CA MET A 35 19.14 -16.12 8.93
C MET A 35 19.17 -15.49 7.54
N LEU A 36 19.60 -16.21 6.50
CA LEU A 36 19.55 -15.75 5.11
C LEU A 36 18.11 -15.53 4.66
N ALA A 37 17.20 -16.47 4.95
CA ALA A 37 15.77 -16.29 4.71
C ALA A 37 15.25 -15.07 5.48
N ARG A 38 15.65 -14.87 6.73
CA ARG A 38 15.24 -13.70 7.52
C ARG A 38 15.81 -12.40 6.97
N ILE A 39 17.04 -12.38 6.48
CA ILE A 39 17.67 -11.22 5.81
C ILE A 39 16.97 -10.91 4.49
N LEU A 40 16.65 -11.93 3.70
CA LEU A 40 15.84 -11.83 2.47
C LEU A 40 14.39 -11.41 2.76
N SER A 41 13.84 -11.78 3.94
CA SER A 41 12.49 -11.43 4.39
C SER A 41 12.42 -10.05 5.06
N THR A 42 13.53 -9.58 5.63
CA THR A 42 13.70 -8.17 5.99
C THR A 42 14.16 -7.45 4.74
N SER A 43 13.26 -7.35 3.76
CA SER A 43 13.28 -6.20 2.88
C SER A 43 13.27 -4.98 3.80
N THR A 44 14.46 -4.41 4.03
CA THR A 44 14.54 -2.97 4.20
C THR A 44 13.72 -2.45 3.05
N MET A 45 12.57 -1.86 3.36
CA MET A 45 11.90 -0.98 2.42
C MET A 45 12.88 0.18 2.23
N ASP A 46 13.98 -0.06 1.52
CA ASP A 46 14.61 0.97 0.73
C ASP A 46 13.43 1.54 -0.03
N VAL A 47 13.06 2.76 0.34
CA VAL A 47 11.97 3.50 -0.29
C VAL A 47 12.38 3.53 -1.74
N ALA A 48 11.84 2.60 -2.53
CA ALA A 48 12.16 2.51 -3.95
C ALA A 48 12.03 3.93 -4.49
N PRO A 49 13.04 4.44 -5.22
CA PRO A 49 13.01 5.80 -5.71
C PRO A 49 11.68 6.00 -6.40
N ILE A 50 10.96 7.05 -5.97
CA ILE A 50 9.59 7.31 -6.38
C ILE A 50 9.54 7.20 -7.90
N PRO A 51 8.79 6.24 -8.48
CA PRO A 51 8.66 6.23 -9.92
C PRO A 51 8.05 7.56 -10.31
N ILE A 52 8.73 8.25 -11.22
CA ILE A 52 8.28 9.55 -11.73
C ILE A 52 7.04 9.26 -12.57
N LEU A 53 5.84 9.46 -12.02
CA LEU A 53 4.59 9.29 -12.76
C LEU A 53 4.53 10.26 -13.95
N ALA A 54 5.20 11.42 -13.89
CA ALA A 54 5.21 12.38 -15.00
C ALA A 54 5.82 11.85 -16.31
N THR A 55 6.62 10.77 -16.25
CA THR A 55 7.17 10.15 -17.47
C THR A 55 6.43 8.88 -17.89
N ALA A 56 5.48 8.41 -17.07
CA ALA A 56 4.65 7.27 -17.40
C ALA A 56 3.38 7.76 -18.10
N ASP A 57 3.07 7.22 -19.27
CA ASP A 57 1.77 7.41 -19.87
C ASP A 57 0.69 6.75 -19.00
N PRO A 58 -0.54 7.30 -18.94
CA PRO A 58 -1.63 6.65 -18.26
C PRO A 58 -1.88 5.24 -18.82
N ASP A 59 -1.94 4.25 -17.94
CA ASP A 59 -2.38 2.90 -18.27
C ASP A 59 -3.90 2.91 -18.44
N LEU A 60 -4.33 3.11 -19.69
CA LEU A 60 -5.73 3.12 -20.09
C LEU A 60 -6.43 1.79 -19.79
N ILE A 61 -5.69 0.67 -19.85
CA ILE A 61 -6.24 -0.64 -19.52
C ILE A 61 -6.61 -0.67 -18.04
N SER A 62 -5.69 -0.25 -17.17
CA SER A 62 -5.97 -0.16 -15.74
C SER A 62 -7.11 0.82 -15.44
N LEU A 63 -7.10 2.03 -16.03
CA LEU A 63 -8.14 3.05 -15.81
C LEU A 63 -9.56 2.57 -16.16
N THR A 64 -9.70 1.75 -17.20
CA THR A 64 -11.02 1.21 -17.60
C THR A 64 -11.50 0.07 -16.69
N ARG A 65 -10.60 -0.56 -15.92
CA ARG A 65 -10.86 -1.75 -15.09
C ARG A 65 -10.86 -1.48 -13.59
N MET A 66 -10.36 -0.31 -13.18
CA MET A 66 -10.42 0.15 -11.80
C MET A 66 -11.84 0.60 -11.41
N LEU A 67 -12.11 0.47 -10.12
CA LEU A 67 -13.26 1.05 -9.46
C LEU A 67 -12.84 2.24 -8.59
N GLY A 68 -13.75 3.19 -8.45
CA GLY A 68 -13.51 4.46 -7.76
C GLY A 68 -12.68 5.45 -8.60
N ASP A 69 -12.38 6.58 -7.98
CA ASP A 69 -11.52 7.65 -8.49
C ASP A 69 -10.93 8.44 -7.30
N VAL A 70 -10.00 9.34 -7.57
CA VAL A 70 -9.51 10.35 -6.63
C VAL A 70 -10.59 11.41 -6.42
N GLU A 71 -11.40 11.18 -5.41
CA GLU A 71 -12.50 12.06 -5.02
C GLU A 71 -12.17 12.86 -3.76
N LEU A 72 -12.97 13.88 -3.49
CA LEU A 72 -12.92 14.61 -2.23
C LEU A 72 -14.35 14.78 -1.75
N ASP A 73 -14.61 14.38 -0.51
CA ASP A 73 -15.89 14.74 0.11
C ASP A 73 -15.83 16.22 0.49
N THR A 74 -16.35 17.06 -0.41
CA THR A 74 -16.46 18.50 -0.19
C THR A 74 -17.60 18.86 0.77
N ALA A 75 -18.59 17.97 0.98
CA ALA A 75 -19.66 18.21 1.95
C ALA A 75 -19.16 18.07 3.39
N ALA A 76 -18.18 17.20 3.61
CA ALA A 76 -17.46 17.06 4.88
C ALA A 76 -16.30 18.05 5.05
N THR A 77 -16.20 19.10 4.20
CA THR A 77 -15.12 20.10 4.33
C THR A 77 -15.18 20.75 5.71
N PRO A 78 -14.14 20.59 6.57
CA PRO A 78 -14.17 21.22 7.88
C PRO A 78 -14.25 22.73 7.73
N THR A 79 -14.91 23.42 8.67
CA THR A 79 -15.15 24.87 8.62
C THR A 79 -13.87 25.67 8.28
N ARG A 80 -12.72 25.22 8.77
CA ARG A 80 -11.40 25.84 8.49
C ARG A 80 -10.99 25.88 7.01
N LEU A 81 -11.58 25.02 6.17
CA LEU A 81 -11.36 24.92 4.72
C LEU A 81 -12.61 25.31 3.90
N ALA A 82 -13.68 25.82 4.52
CA ALA A 82 -14.93 26.12 3.82
C ALA A 82 -14.75 27.07 2.62
N GLU A 83 -13.83 28.03 2.70
CA GLU A 83 -13.51 28.96 1.61
C GLU A 83 -12.91 28.29 0.36
N VAL A 84 -12.42 27.05 0.47
CA VAL A 84 -11.84 26.29 -0.64
C VAL A 84 -12.94 25.56 -1.42
N GLY A 85 -14.06 25.22 -0.78
CA GLY A 85 -15.15 24.46 -1.38
C GLY A 85 -15.69 25.07 -2.68
N PRO A 86 -16.08 26.36 -2.71
CA PRO A 86 -16.54 27.03 -3.93
C PRO A 86 -15.48 27.02 -5.05
N MET A 87 -14.21 27.25 -4.70
CA MET A 87 -13.12 27.23 -5.68
C MET A 87 -12.95 25.84 -6.31
N ILE A 88 -13.09 24.77 -5.52
CA ILE A 88 -13.06 23.39 -6.03
C ILE A 88 -14.27 23.12 -6.94
N ALA A 89 -15.47 23.53 -6.54
CA ALA A 89 -16.69 23.34 -7.33
C ALA A 89 -16.61 24.07 -8.68
N GLU A 90 -16.02 25.26 -8.71
CA GLU A 90 -15.79 26.06 -9.92
C GLU A 90 -14.54 25.63 -10.71
N ARG A 91 -13.83 24.58 -10.27
CA ARG A 91 -12.56 24.12 -10.86
C ARG A 91 -11.46 25.19 -10.87
N ASN A 92 -11.54 26.17 -9.98
CA ASN A 92 -10.50 27.16 -9.73
C ASN A 92 -9.37 26.56 -8.88
N TRP A 93 -8.66 25.59 -9.45
CA TRP A 93 -7.61 24.83 -8.77
C TRP A 93 -6.45 25.72 -8.31
N ASN A 94 -6.07 26.72 -9.11
CA ASN A 94 -4.99 27.64 -8.76
C ASN A 94 -5.36 28.53 -7.56
N GLY A 95 -6.60 29.04 -7.52
CA GLY A 95 -7.11 29.78 -6.37
C GLY A 95 -7.14 28.93 -5.12
N ALA A 96 -7.71 27.71 -5.22
CA ALA A 96 -7.75 26.75 -4.13
C ALA A 96 -6.35 26.43 -3.59
N LEU A 97 -5.39 26.14 -4.47
CA LEU A 97 -3.99 25.87 -4.13
C LEU A 97 -3.33 27.07 -3.41
N GLY A 98 -3.60 28.30 -3.84
CA GLY A 98 -3.07 29.50 -3.19
C GLY A 98 -3.51 29.61 -1.73
N ILE A 99 -4.81 29.42 -1.49
CA ILE A 99 -5.39 29.44 -0.14
C ILE A 99 -4.86 28.29 0.71
N LEU A 100 -4.91 27.06 0.20
CA LEU A 100 -4.46 25.86 0.91
C LEU A 100 -2.99 25.94 1.32
N ARG A 101 -2.10 26.40 0.43
CA ARG A 101 -0.67 26.58 0.74
C ARG A 101 -0.44 27.66 1.81
N LYS A 102 -1.23 28.74 1.80
CA LYS A 102 -1.18 29.76 2.85
C LYS A 102 -1.59 29.17 4.21
N LYS A 103 -2.67 28.39 4.25
CA LYS A 103 -3.11 27.69 5.47
C LYS A 103 -2.07 26.68 5.96
N LEU A 104 -1.45 25.92 5.05
CA LEU A 104 -0.46 24.91 5.38
C LEU A 104 0.74 25.50 6.15
N LYS A 105 1.20 26.71 5.78
CA LYS A 105 2.31 27.39 6.47
C LYS A 105 2.07 27.66 7.96
N HIS A 106 0.80 27.76 8.36
CA HIS A 106 0.38 28.06 9.74
C HIS A 106 -0.48 26.94 10.34
N ALA A 107 -0.45 25.75 9.72
CA ALA A 107 -1.29 24.63 10.10
C ALA A 107 -0.88 24.07 11.47
N PRO A 108 -1.79 23.95 12.44
CA PRO A 108 -1.58 23.08 13.60
C PRO A 108 -1.26 21.65 13.15
N ALA A 109 -0.46 20.91 13.92
CA ALA A 109 0.01 19.56 13.57
C ALA A 109 -1.12 18.62 13.08
N GLY A 110 -2.29 18.63 13.74
CA GLY A 110 -3.45 17.81 13.34
C GLY A 110 -4.30 18.35 12.18
N SER A 111 -3.81 19.33 11.45
CA SER A 111 -4.51 19.88 10.27
C SER A 111 -3.76 19.72 8.97
N ALA A 112 -2.45 19.50 9.04
CA ALA A 112 -1.57 19.41 7.89
C ALA A 112 -1.99 18.27 6.95
N GLY A 113 -2.33 17.10 7.48
CA GLY A 113 -2.73 15.94 6.68
C GLY A 113 -3.94 16.20 5.78
N LEU A 114 -4.98 16.82 6.31
CA LEU A 114 -6.14 17.18 5.52
C LEU A 114 -5.83 18.25 4.47
N ILE A 115 -5.00 19.25 4.82
CA ILE A 115 -4.61 20.28 3.85
C ILE A 115 -3.81 19.66 2.71
N HIS A 116 -2.89 18.75 3.02
CA HIS A 116 -2.16 17.95 2.02
C HIS A 116 -3.10 17.13 1.13
N ALA A 117 -4.13 16.51 1.69
CA ALA A 117 -5.15 15.79 0.93
C ALA A 117 -5.86 16.70 -0.09
N TYR A 118 -6.26 17.90 0.32
CA TYR A 118 -6.92 18.88 -0.56
C TYR A 118 -5.97 19.41 -1.65
N ILE A 119 -4.71 19.68 -1.32
CA ILE A 119 -3.69 20.08 -2.29
C ILE A 119 -3.46 18.95 -3.30
N GLY A 120 -3.34 17.71 -2.83
CA GLY A 120 -3.18 16.54 -3.68
C GLY A 120 -4.33 16.35 -4.65
N TYR A 121 -5.57 16.50 -4.17
CA TYR A 121 -6.76 16.49 -5.01
C TYR A 121 -6.70 17.58 -6.10
N CYS A 122 -6.39 18.83 -5.74
CA CYS A 122 -6.28 19.93 -6.72
C CYS A 122 -5.22 19.66 -7.79
N TYR A 123 -4.07 19.08 -7.41
CA TYR A 123 -3.05 18.67 -8.38
C TYR A 123 -3.53 17.55 -9.29
N ASN A 124 -4.23 16.55 -8.76
CA ASN A 124 -4.79 15.47 -9.57
C ASN A 124 -5.76 16.01 -10.63
N GLN A 125 -6.69 16.87 -10.20
CA GLN A 125 -7.66 17.52 -11.09
C GLN A 125 -7.00 18.49 -12.11
N SER A 126 -5.81 18.98 -11.80
CA SER A 126 -4.98 19.79 -12.71
C SER A 126 -4.01 18.96 -13.55
N THR A 127 -4.24 17.64 -13.68
CA THR A 127 -3.43 16.67 -14.44
C THR A 127 -1.95 16.67 -14.06
N ARG A 128 -1.66 16.79 -12.75
CA ARG A 128 -0.31 16.74 -12.16
C ARG A 128 -0.20 15.57 -11.17
N PRO A 129 -0.23 14.31 -11.64
CA PRO A 129 -0.31 13.13 -10.77
C PRO A 129 0.90 12.98 -9.84
N ASP A 130 2.10 13.37 -10.26
CA ASP A 130 3.30 13.38 -9.38
C ASP A 130 3.14 14.28 -8.16
N TRP A 131 2.63 15.48 -8.41
CA TRP A 131 2.40 16.45 -7.35
C TRP A 131 1.26 15.99 -6.45
N ALA A 132 0.23 15.36 -7.02
CA ALA A 132 -0.85 14.76 -6.25
C ALA A 132 -0.34 13.64 -5.33
N LEU A 133 0.40 12.67 -5.89
CA LEU A 133 0.99 11.55 -5.17
C LEU A 133 1.88 12.03 -4.03
N LYS A 134 2.74 13.03 -4.29
CA LYS A 134 3.61 13.62 -3.27
C LYS A 134 2.81 14.16 -2.09
N GLU A 135 1.70 14.86 -2.34
CA GLU A 135 0.89 15.45 -1.28
C GLU A 135 0.03 14.41 -0.56
N PHE A 136 -0.52 13.41 -1.25
CA PHE A 136 -1.20 12.28 -0.58
C PHE A 136 -0.26 11.50 0.35
N ARG A 137 1.00 11.34 -0.04
CA ARG A 137 2.02 10.72 0.83
C ARG A 137 2.35 11.56 2.05
N LYS A 138 2.51 12.88 1.91
CA LYS A 138 2.65 13.78 3.06
C LYS A 138 1.45 13.71 3.99
N ALA A 139 0.24 13.59 3.44
CA ALA A 139 -0.95 13.38 4.26
C ALA A 139 -0.90 12.08 5.05
N LEU A 140 -0.33 11.01 4.48
CA LEU A 140 -0.08 9.74 5.18
C LEU A 140 1.09 9.78 6.17
N GLU A 141 2.00 10.73 6.07
CA GLU A 141 3.10 10.89 7.05
C GLU A 141 2.61 11.53 8.35
N THR A 142 1.44 12.17 8.35
CA THR A 142 0.81 12.76 9.55
C THR A 142 -0.24 11.83 10.19
N THR A 143 -0.09 10.51 10.03
CA THR A 143 -1.11 9.50 10.39
C THR A 143 -1.63 9.63 11.81
N ASP A 144 -0.75 9.87 12.78
CA ASP A 144 -1.07 9.89 14.21
C ASP A 144 -2.01 11.05 14.59
N SER A 145 -2.13 12.05 13.71
CA SER A 145 -3.00 13.21 13.91
C SER A 145 -4.24 13.22 13.00
N ASN A 146 -4.40 12.22 12.14
CA ASN A 146 -5.48 12.13 11.17
C ASN A 146 -6.54 11.09 11.60
N PRO A 147 -7.82 11.30 11.26
CA PRO A 147 -8.82 10.24 11.33
C PRO A 147 -8.42 9.03 10.47
N ALA A 148 -8.71 7.81 10.94
CA ALA A 148 -8.40 6.57 10.21
C ALA A 148 -8.99 6.54 8.79
N GLU A 149 -10.17 7.12 8.60
CA GLU A 149 -10.80 7.26 7.29
C GLU A 149 -9.96 8.11 6.32
N LEU A 150 -9.41 9.24 6.79
CA LEU A 150 -8.55 10.08 5.96
C LEU A 150 -7.29 9.32 5.54
N ASN A 151 -6.64 8.62 6.47
CA ASN A 151 -5.46 7.82 6.17
C ASN A 151 -5.78 6.70 5.17
N THR A 152 -6.90 6.00 5.36
CA THR A 152 -7.37 4.95 4.43
C THR A 152 -7.56 5.49 3.02
N ARG A 153 -8.23 6.64 2.92
CA ARG A 153 -8.51 7.31 1.64
C ARG A 153 -7.24 7.79 0.94
N MET A 154 -6.29 8.36 1.69
CA MET A 154 -5.01 8.82 1.12
C MET A 154 -4.17 7.65 0.62
N ALA A 155 -4.16 6.52 1.32
CA ALA A 155 -3.49 5.31 0.86
C ALA A 155 -4.17 4.75 -0.41
N PHE A 156 -5.50 4.74 -0.46
CA PHE A 156 -6.25 4.35 -1.65
C PHE A 156 -5.94 5.27 -2.86
N TYR A 157 -5.87 6.59 -2.68
CA TYR A 157 -5.55 7.52 -3.78
C TYR A 157 -4.11 7.40 -4.26
N ALA A 158 -3.14 7.20 -3.36
CA ALA A 158 -1.78 6.91 -3.76
C ALA A 158 -1.71 5.61 -4.60
N ALA A 159 -2.39 4.54 -4.16
CA ALA A 159 -2.48 3.29 -4.90
C ALA A 159 -3.14 3.46 -6.27
N TYR A 160 -4.25 4.20 -6.34
CA TYR A 160 -4.96 4.50 -7.57
C TYR A 160 -4.07 5.20 -8.60
N LEU A 161 -3.26 6.18 -8.16
CA LEU A 161 -2.31 6.87 -9.03
C LEU A 161 -1.18 5.96 -9.54
N PHE A 162 -0.67 5.07 -8.69
CA PHE A 162 0.31 4.08 -9.14
C PHE A 162 -0.29 3.13 -10.17
N GLN A 163 -1.48 2.59 -9.89
CA GLN A 163 -2.15 1.65 -10.79
C GLN A 163 -2.50 2.29 -12.13
N SER A 164 -2.98 3.54 -12.13
CA SER A 164 -3.30 4.27 -13.37
C SER A 164 -2.09 4.61 -14.23
N HIS A 165 -0.87 4.36 -13.76
CA HIS A 165 0.38 4.56 -14.49
C HIS A 165 1.21 3.27 -14.58
N GLY A 166 0.57 2.10 -14.38
CA GLY A 166 1.20 0.80 -14.59
C GLY A 166 2.14 0.32 -13.47
N TYR A 167 2.21 1.01 -12.34
CA TYR A 167 3.06 0.62 -11.20
C TYR A 167 2.33 -0.33 -10.25
N ALA A 168 2.05 -1.55 -10.71
CA ALA A 168 1.23 -2.52 -10.00
C ALA A 168 1.78 -2.92 -8.62
N ASP A 169 3.10 -3.12 -8.47
CA ASP A 169 3.74 -3.43 -7.17
C ASP A 169 3.49 -2.32 -6.13
N SER A 170 3.62 -1.06 -6.57
CA SER A 170 3.39 0.10 -5.70
C SER A 170 1.90 0.26 -5.38
N ALA A 171 1.03 0.00 -6.35
CA ALA A 171 -0.40 0.00 -6.13
C ALA A 171 -0.82 -1.04 -5.09
N GLU A 172 -0.35 -2.29 -5.21
CA GLU A 172 -0.62 -3.36 -4.26
C GLU A 172 -0.23 -2.95 -2.83
N ALA A 173 1.01 -2.46 -2.65
CA ALA A 173 1.51 -2.06 -1.34
C ALA A 173 0.62 -1.01 -0.66
N TYR A 174 0.18 0.01 -1.41
CA TYR A 174 -0.69 1.06 -0.87
C TYR A 174 -2.14 0.61 -0.69
N TYR A 175 -2.68 -0.26 -1.55
CA TYR A 175 -4.01 -0.84 -1.33
C TYR A 175 -4.05 -1.76 -0.10
N ILE A 176 -3.01 -2.58 0.12
CA ILE A 176 -2.87 -3.37 1.35
C ILE A 176 -2.81 -2.45 2.57
N LYS A 177 -2.01 -1.38 2.51
CA LYS A 177 -1.95 -0.37 3.57
C LYS A 177 -3.33 0.23 3.86
N ALA A 178 -4.06 0.65 2.83
CA ALA A 178 -5.42 1.18 2.96
C ALA A 178 -6.37 0.16 3.62
N ARG A 179 -6.31 -1.11 3.21
CA ARG A 179 -7.14 -2.18 3.77
C ARG A 179 -6.90 -2.41 5.25
N HIS A 180 -5.66 -2.31 5.72
CA HIS A 180 -5.34 -2.46 7.14
C HIS A 180 -5.83 -1.31 8.02
N MET A 181 -6.09 -0.14 7.42
CA MET A 181 -6.53 1.05 8.14
C MET A 181 -8.05 1.27 8.06
N ILE A 182 -8.78 0.49 7.26
CA ILE A 182 -10.19 0.75 6.95
C ILE A 182 -11.04 0.67 8.23
N PRO A 183 -11.62 1.79 8.71
CA PRO A 183 -12.58 1.73 9.80
C PRO A 183 -13.90 1.15 9.28
N ASP A 184 -14.72 0.59 10.19
CA ASP A 184 -16.07 0.10 9.85
C ASP A 184 -16.93 1.18 9.15
N SER A 185 -16.74 2.45 9.50
CA SER A 185 -17.43 3.59 8.89
C SER A 185 -17.05 3.84 7.41
N ALA A 186 -15.87 3.39 6.98
CA ALA A 186 -15.36 3.57 5.62
C ALA A 186 -15.51 2.30 4.76
N ASN A 187 -16.34 1.34 5.19
CA ASN A 187 -16.58 0.08 4.49
C ASN A 187 -17.08 0.27 3.05
N THR A 188 -17.58 1.46 2.70
CA THR A 188 -17.96 1.83 1.33
C THR A 188 -16.79 1.87 0.33
N LEU A 189 -15.54 2.01 0.81
CA LEU A 189 -14.31 1.95 -0.01
C LEU A 189 -13.80 0.52 -0.22
N LEU A 190 -14.23 -0.43 0.62
CA LEU A 190 -13.76 -1.81 0.59
C LEU A 190 -13.98 -2.50 -0.77
N PRO A 191 -15.16 -2.44 -1.42
CA PRO A 191 -15.35 -3.09 -2.72
C PRO A 191 -14.43 -2.55 -3.82
N GLN A 192 -14.20 -1.23 -3.88
CA GLN A 192 -13.29 -0.67 -4.89
C GLN A 192 -11.85 -1.08 -4.62
N LEU A 193 -11.44 -1.08 -3.35
CA LEU A 193 -10.12 -1.52 -2.93
C LEU A 193 -9.88 -2.98 -3.30
N LEU A 194 -10.84 -3.87 -3.02
CA LEU A 194 -10.74 -5.29 -3.36
C LEU A 194 -10.65 -5.50 -4.87
N ASN A 195 -11.49 -4.83 -5.67
CA ASN A 195 -11.37 -4.90 -7.13
C ASN A 195 -9.98 -4.44 -7.61
N ASN A 196 -9.48 -3.33 -7.09
CA ASN A 196 -8.23 -2.77 -7.58
C ASN A 196 -7.00 -3.56 -7.10
N LEU A 197 -7.07 -4.23 -5.94
CA LEU A 197 -6.09 -5.27 -5.56
C LEU A 197 -6.10 -6.43 -6.56
N GLY A 198 -7.29 -6.88 -6.98
CA GLY A 198 -7.42 -7.89 -8.02
C GLY A 198 -6.72 -7.48 -9.31
N LEU A 199 -6.88 -6.21 -9.71
CA LEU A 199 -6.22 -5.64 -10.88
C LEU A 199 -4.70 -5.52 -10.73
N ALA A 200 -4.21 -5.11 -9.56
CA ALA A 200 -2.79 -5.08 -9.27
C ALA A 200 -2.16 -6.47 -9.40
N HIS A 201 -2.78 -7.49 -8.78
CA HIS A 201 -2.32 -8.87 -8.90
C HIS A 201 -2.42 -9.43 -10.33
N GLU A 202 -3.46 -9.07 -11.10
CA GLU A 202 -3.57 -9.43 -12.52
C GLU A 202 -2.38 -8.86 -13.32
N ALA A 203 -2.00 -7.59 -13.09
CA ALA A 203 -0.85 -6.95 -13.72
C ALA A 203 0.50 -7.56 -13.30
N LEU A 204 0.57 -8.13 -12.08
CA LEU A 204 1.73 -8.89 -11.58
C LEU A 204 1.72 -10.36 -12.01
N ALA A 205 0.81 -10.76 -12.91
CA ALA A 205 0.61 -12.12 -13.38
C ALA A 205 0.22 -13.14 -12.28
N ASP A 206 -0.25 -12.67 -11.12
CA ASP A 206 -0.80 -13.50 -10.05
C ASP A 206 -2.32 -13.62 -10.21
N THR A 207 -2.73 -14.41 -11.20
CA THR A 207 -4.15 -14.58 -11.55
C THR A 207 -4.96 -15.26 -10.43
N GLY A 208 -4.30 -16.08 -9.62
CA GLY A 208 -4.91 -16.76 -8.47
C GLY A 208 -5.36 -15.75 -7.40
N ARG A 209 -4.47 -14.86 -6.96
CA ARG A 209 -4.86 -13.81 -6.01
C ARG A 209 -5.79 -12.80 -6.65
N ALA A 210 -5.60 -12.50 -7.93
CA ALA A 210 -6.48 -11.59 -8.64
C ALA A 210 -7.95 -12.03 -8.60
N ILE A 211 -8.25 -13.30 -8.90
CA ILE A 211 -9.62 -13.82 -8.87
C ILE A 211 -10.18 -13.87 -7.45
N GLU A 212 -9.37 -14.21 -6.44
CA GLU A 212 -9.80 -14.18 -5.03
C GLU A 212 -10.29 -12.78 -4.63
N TYR A 213 -9.55 -11.75 -5.01
CA TYR A 213 -9.89 -10.36 -4.72
C TYR A 213 -11.14 -9.88 -5.46
N TYR A 214 -11.28 -10.21 -6.75
CA TYR A 214 -12.49 -9.88 -7.49
C TYR A 214 -13.73 -10.58 -6.91
N LEU A 215 -13.63 -11.86 -6.53
CA LEU A 215 -14.71 -12.59 -5.88
C LEU A 215 -15.03 -12.06 -4.47
N ALA A 216 -14.02 -11.55 -3.75
CA ALA A 216 -14.25 -10.84 -2.49
C ALA A 216 -15.03 -9.53 -2.73
N ALA A 217 -14.69 -8.76 -3.76
CA ALA A 217 -15.42 -7.54 -4.12
C ALA A 217 -16.88 -7.83 -4.52
N SER A 218 -17.16 -8.96 -5.19
CA SER A 218 -18.52 -9.32 -5.61
C SER A 218 -19.45 -9.72 -4.46
N ARG A 219 -18.93 -9.83 -3.23
CA ARG A 219 -19.76 -9.96 -2.02
C ARG A 219 -20.43 -8.65 -1.62
N TYR A 220 -19.95 -7.53 -2.15
CA TYR A 220 -20.41 -6.17 -1.84
C TYR A 220 -21.03 -5.48 -3.06
N ILE A 221 -20.59 -5.84 -4.27
CA ILE A 221 -21.15 -5.34 -5.53
C ILE A 221 -21.94 -6.47 -6.20
N ASP A 222 -23.25 -6.28 -6.33
CA ASP A 222 -24.09 -7.18 -7.11
C ASP A 222 -23.75 -7.06 -8.61
N THR A 223 -23.07 -8.07 -9.13
CA THR A 223 -22.63 -8.11 -10.54
C THR A 223 -23.77 -8.34 -11.53
N THR A 224 -25.00 -8.59 -11.07
CA THR A 224 -26.19 -8.67 -11.94
C THR A 224 -26.74 -7.31 -12.32
N GLU A 225 -26.42 -6.27 -11.53
CA GLU A 225 -26.87 -4.92 -11.79
C GLU A 225 -26.29 -4.29 -13.07
N HIS A 226 -26.96 -3.24 -13.54
CA HIS A 226 -26.56 -2.43 -14.69
C HIS A 226 -25.83 -1.14 -14.29
N THR A 227 -25.09 -1.17 -13.17
CA THR A 227 -24.21 -0.06 -12.75
C THR A 227 -22.82 -0.19 -13.38
N ARG A 228 -22.07 0.92 -13.50
CA ARG A 228 -20.69 0.87 -14.00
C ARG A 228 -19.80 -0.04 -13.13
N PRO A 229 -19.83 0.03 -11.79
CA PRO A 229 -19.03 -0.86 -10.95
C PRO A 229 -19.35 -2.34 -11.15
N ALA A 230 -20.64 -2.71 -11.20
CA ALA A 230 -21.09 -4.07 -11.43
C ALA A 230 -20.60 -4.64 -12.76
N ARG A 231 -20.71 -3.85 -13.85
CA ARG A 231 -20.18 -4.24 -15.18
C ARG A 231 -18.66 -4.45 -15.15
N THR A 232 -17.93 -3.48 -14.60
CA THR A 232 -16.46 -3.50 -14.56
C THR A 232 -15.96 -4.73 -13.79
N LEU A 233 -16.51 -4.97 -12.59
CA LEU A 233 -16.14 -6.12 -11.77
C LEU A 233 -16.49 -7.45 -12.46
N ARG A 234 -17.68 -7.55 -13.07
CA ARG A 234 -18.09 -8.74 -13.81
C ARG A 234 -17.16 -9.05 -14.98
N ASP A 235 -16.74 -8.02 -15.71
CA ASP A 235 -15.84 -8.18 -16.85
C ASP A 235 -14.42 -8.55 -16.40
N ASN A 236 -13.96 -8.03 -15.25
CA ASN A 236 -12.72 -8.45 -14.61
C ASN A 236 -12.73 -9.93 -14.22
N ILE A 237 -13.78 -10.39 -13.53
CA ILE A 237 -13.97 -11.81 -13.16
C ILE A 237 -13.99 -12.71 -14.40
N ARG A 238 -14.77 -12.34 -15.42
CA ARG A 238 -14.92 -13.14 -16.65
C ARG A 238 -13.62 -13.32 -17.41
N ARG A 239 -12.70 -12.35 -17.34
CA ARG A 239 -11.43 -12.40 -18.05
C ARG A 239 -10.46 -13.42 -17.47
N LEU A 240 -10.49 -13.64 -16.16
CA LEU A 240 -9.62 -14.62 -15.50
C LEU A 240 -10.19 -16.05 -15.47
N ASN A 241 -11.48 -16.21 -15.77
CA ASN A 241 -12.15 -17.51 -15.84
C ASN A 241 -12.16 -18.12 -17.25
N ARG A 242 -11.45 -17.53 -18.22
CA ARG A 242 -11.32 -18.02 -19.60
C ARG A 242 -9.95 -18.65 -19.81
#